data_AF-A0A3R9U1I3-F1
#
_entry.id   AF-A0A3R9U1I3-F1
#
_cell.length_a   1.000
_cell.length_b   1.000
_cell.length_c   1.000
_cell.angle_alpha   90.00
_cell.angle_beta   90.00
_cell.angle_gamma   90.00
#
_symmetry.space_group_name_H-M   'P 1'
#
loop_
_entity.id
_entity.type
_entity.pdbx_description
1 polymer ?
#
loop_
_entity_poly.entity_id
_entity_poly.type
_entity_poly.pdbx_seq_one_letter_code
_entity_poly.pdbx_strand_id
1 'polypeptide(L)'
;MPLLLAVAGCSDSEPTPAASASERPCMNELCRTYEQGYRAGEQALVSGEEVTLSPAERARLPVSDGTVSGAVEADMAVAKILCGRKAEEFAENDPMGVDQPEYREAFVDGCTDGALPGGSGKLSRHKYEEVAPS
;
A
#
# COMPACT_ATOMS: atom_id res chain seq x y z
N MET A 1 -54.51 19.08 -16.29
CA MET A 1 -53.18 18.64 -16.77
C MET A 1 -52.33 18.28 -15.55
N PRO A 2 -52.16 16.99 -15.22
CA PRO A 2 -51.20 16.57 -14.20
C PRO A 2 -49.81 16.38 -14.83
N LEU A 3 -48.81 17.10 -14.31
CA LEU A 3 -47.39 16.88 -14.61
C LEU A 3 -46.90 15.72 -13.74
N LEU A 4 -46.62 14.59 -14.39
CA LEU A 4 -46.05 13.39 -13.79
C LEU A 4 -44.58 13.63 -13.44
N LEU A 5 -44.23 13.38 -12.17
CA LEU A 5 -42.85 13.16 -11.74
C LEU A 5 -42.32 11.88 -12.40
N ALA A 6 -41.19 11.98 -13.09
CA ALA A 6 -40.37 10.83 -13.44
C ALA A 6 -39.00 11.01 -12.76
N VAL A 7 -38.87 10.44 -11.56
CA VAL A 7 -37.56 10.16 -10.97
C VAL A 7 -37.02 8.97 -11.75
N ALA A 8 -36.08 9.22 -12.66
CA ALA A 8 -35.33 8.16 -13.30
C ALA A 8 -34.49 7.47 -12.23
N GLY A 9 -34.99 6.34 -11.73
CA GLY A 9 -34.20 5.43 -10.92
C GLY A 9 -33.01 4.96 -11.75
N CYS A 10 -31.80 5.25 -11.26
CA CYS A 10 -30.63 4.53 -11.70
C CYS A 10 -30.90 3.05 -11.42
N SER A 11 -30.98 2.25 -12.47
CA SER A 11 -31.07 0.80 -12.33
C SER A 11 -29.86 0.32 -11.53
N ASP A 12 -30.14 -0.09 -10.31
CA ASP A 12 -29.36 -0.99 -9.48
C ASP A 12 -29.03 -2.25 -10.28
N SER A 13 -27.92 -2.18 -11.01
CA SER A 13 -27.12 -3.34 -11.33
C SER A 13 -25.85 -3.17 -10.52
N GLU A 14 -25.90 -3.48 -9.22
CA GLU A 14 -24.69 -3.75 -8.46
C GLU A 14 -23.99 -4.94 -9.16
N PRO A 15 -22.81 -4.77 -9.78
CA PRO A 15 -21.96 -5.92 -9.96
C PRO A 15 -21.60 -6.35 -8.53
N THR A 16 -22.10 -7.51 -8.09
CA THR A 16 -21.63 -8.15 -6.87
C THR A 16 -20.10 -8.10 -6.93
N PRO A 17 -19.40 -7.33 -6.07
CA PRO A 17 -17.97 -7.30 -6.14
C PRO A 17 -17.55 -8.73 -5.77
N ALA A 18 -16.93 -9.42 -6.73
CA ALA A 18 -16.09 -10.54 -6.38
C ALA A 18 -15.15 -9.98 -5.32
N ALA A 19 -15.30 -10.44 -4.05
CA ALA A 19 -14.55 -9.95 -2.91
C ALA A 19 -13.11 -9.75 -3.38
N SER A 20 -12.72 -8.48 -3.46
CA SER A 20 -11.47 -8.07 -4.10
C SER A 20 -10.37 -8.90 -3.43
N ALA A 21 -9.37 -9.43 -4.16
CA ALA A 21 -8.36 -10.30 -3.56
C ALA A 21 -7.75 -9.71 -2.26
N SER A 22 -7.76 -8.37 -2.16
CA SER A 22 -7.50 -7.52 -0.99
C SER A 22 -8.27 -7.85 0.31
N GLU A 23 -9.45 -8.47 0.25
CA GLU A 23 -10.33 -8.76 1.39
C GLU A 23 -10.21 -10.20 1.92
N ARG A 24 -9.48 -11.07 1.22
CA ARG A 24 -9.32 -12.45 1.67
C ARG A 24 -8.46 -12.48 2.94
N PRO A 25 -8.60 -13.46 3.83
CA PRO A 25 -7.65 -13.64 4.92
C PRO A 25 -6.29 -14.12 4.37
N CYS A 26 -5.19 -13.65 4.96
CA CYS A 26 -3.85 -14.13 4.63
C CYS A 26 -3.61 -15.55 5.15
N MET A 27 -3.15 -16.44 4.28
CA MET A 27 -3.01 -17.87 4.58
C MET A 27 -1.60 -18.28 5.06
N ASN A 28 -0.57 -17.47 4.80
CA ASN A 28 0.81 -17.73 5.21
C ASN A 28 1.42 -16.50 5.94
N GLU A 29 2.59 -16.69 6.54
CA GLU A 29 3.25 -15.63 7.32
C GLU A 29 3.71 -14.44 6.45
N LEU A 30 4.25 -14.68 5.25
CA LEU A 30 4.67 -13.60 4.35
C LEU A 30 3.51 -12.66 3.98
N CYS A 31 2.31 -13.21 3.72
CA CYS A 31 1.11 -12.42 3.48
C CYS A 31 0.72 -11.62 4.73
N ARG A 32 0.84 -12.20 5.93
CA ARG A 32 0.55 -11.46 7.18
C ARG A 32 1.55 -10.34 7.42
N THR A 33 2.83 -10.55 7.11
CA THR A 33 3.86 -9.50 7.19
C THR A 33 3.59 -8.39 6.18
N TYR A 34 3.15 -8.74 4.97
CA TYR A 34 2.64 -7.77 4.00
C TYR A 34 1.47 -6.96 4.57
N GLU A 35 0.46 -7.60 5.17
CA GLU A 35 -0.69 -6.90 5.79
C GLU A 35 -0.30 -6.02 6.99
N GLN A 36 0.75 -6.42 7.72
CA GLN A 36 1.31 -5.59 8.78
C GLN A 36 1.96 -4.33 8.20
N GLY A 37 2.75 -4.49 7.14
CA GLY A 37 3.31 -3.38 6.37
C GLY A 37 2.20 -2.45 5.87
N TYR A 38 1.19 -3.01 5.21
CA TYR A 38 0.06 -2.25 4.64
C TYR A 38 -0.62 -1.34 5.67
N ARG A 39 -0.93 -1.89 6.86
CA ARG A 39 -1.50 -1.09 7.95
C ARG A 39 -0.57 0.00 8.45
N ALA A 40 0.75 -0.26 8.50
CA ALA A 40 1.72 0.76 8.88
C ALA A 40 1.79 1.90 7.85
N GLY A 41 1.71 1.57 6.56
CA GLY A 41 1.62 2.55 5.47
C GLY A 41 0.33 3.36 5.53
N GLU A 42 -0.83 2.71 5.66
CA GLU A 42 -2.12 3.39 5.81
C GLU A 42 -2.12 4.33 7.01
N GLN A 43 -1.58 3.87 8.15
CA GLN A 43 -1.51 4.70 9.35
C GLN A 43 -0.65 5.93 9.13
N ALA A 44 0.51 5.80 8.47
CA ALA A 44 1.35 6.95 8.14
C ALA A 44 0.63 7.95 7.22
N LEU A 45 -0.08 7.44 6.21
CA LEU A 45 -0.87 8.28 5.31
C LEU A 45 -2.00 9.01 6.05
N VAL A 46 -2.77 8.30 6.87
CA VAL A 46 -3.94 8.84 7.60
C VAL A 46 -3.51 9.83 8.69
N SER A 47 -2.40 9.55 9.38
CA SER A 47 -1.88 10.45 10.42
C SER A 47 -1.16 11.68 9.86
N GLY A 48 -0.89 11.72 8.55
CA GLY A 48 -0.12 12.78 7.93
C GLY A 48 1.33 12.79 8.42
N GLU A 49 1.93 11.61 8.58
CA GLU A 49 3.30 11.47 9.08
C GLU A 49 4.29 12.21 8.17
N GLU A 50 4.94 13.25 8.70
CA GLU A 50 5.91 14.04 7.94
C GLU A 50 7.26 13.31 7.85
N VAL A 51 7.71 13.06 6.62
CA VAL A 51 9.00 12.42 6.36
C VAL A 51 10.09 13.49 6.20
N THR A 52 10.92 13.66 7.23
CA THR A 52 12.14 14.46 7.10
C THR A 52 13.22 13.66 6.38
N LEU A 53 13.57 14.09 5.16
CA LEU A 53 14.60 13.47 4.34
C LEU A 53 15.97 14.09 4.59
N SER A 54 16.98 13.24 4.77
CA SER A 54 18.38 13.63 4.78
C SER A 54 18.82 14.15 3.40
N PRO A 55 19.95 14.90 3.30
CA PRO A 55 20.46 15.35 2.01
C PRO A 55 20.70 14.21 1.01
N ALA A 56 21.18 13.06 1.49
CA ALA A 56 21.45 11.89 0.65
C ALA A 56 20.16 11.24 0.12
N GLU A 57 19.09 11.20 0.91
CA GLU A 57 17.80 10.69 0.48
C GLU A 57 17.11 11.63 -0.50
N ARG A 58 17.17 12.95 -0.26
CA ARG A 58 16.63 13.95 -1.21
C ARG A 58 17.32 13.87 -2.56
N ALA A 59 18.63 13.65 -2.60
CA ALA A 59 19.38 13.51 -3.83
C ALA A 59 19.01 12.26 -4.64
N ARG A 60 18.35 11.27 -4.03
CA ARG A 60 17.86 10.04 -4.67
C ARG A 60 16.42 10.14 -5.14
N LEU A 61 15.68 11.18 -4.76
CA LEU A 61 14.33 11.38 -5.25
C LEU A 61 14.36 11.71 -6.75
N PRO A 62 13.43 11.15 -7.55
CA PRO A 62 13.29 11.55 -8.94
C PRO A 62 12.89 13.03 -8.99
N VAL A 63 13.51 13.76 -9.91
CA VAL A 63 13.15 15.16 -10.17
C VAL A 63 11.85 15.14 -10.96
N SER A 64 10.78 15.71 -10.40
CA SER A 64 9.53 15.88 -11.13
C SER A 64 9.78 16.71 -12.38
N ASP A 65 9.39 16.16 -13.53
CA ASP A 65 9.42 16.83 -14.84
C ASP A 65 8.21 17.76 -15.04
N GLY A 66 7.40 17.98 -13.98
CA GLY A 66 6.16 18.75 -14.02
C GLY A 66 4.96 17.96 -14.55
N THR A 67 5.13 16.68 -14.90
CA THR A 67 4.03 15.80 -15.28
C THR A 67 3.40 15.11 -14.07
N VAL A 68 2.18 14.59 -14.26
CA VAL A 68 1.52 13.76 -13.26
C VAL A 68 2.32 12.49 -12.98
N SER A 69 2.90 11.87 -14.01
CA SER A 69 3.75 10.68 -13.85
C SER A 69 4.97 10.97 -13.00
N GLY A 70 5.66 12.10 -13.24
CA GLY A 70 6.82 12.51 -12.43
C GLY A 70 6.45 12.83 -10.99
N ALA A 71 5.25 13.38 -10.73
CA ALA A 71 4.75 13.59 -9.37
C ALA A 71 4.49 12.25 -8.65
N VAL A 72 3.81 11.31 -9.32
CA VAL A 72 3.54 9.96 -8.76
C VAL A 72 4.84 9.22 -8.46
N GLU A 73 5.84 9.29 -9.35
CA GLU A 73 7.15 8.67 -9.12
C GLU A 73 7.88 9.26 -7.91
N ALA A 74 7.78 10.58 -7.72
CA ALA A 74 8.34 11.25 -6.54
C ALA A 74 7.63 10.81 -5.26
N ASP A 75 6.29 10.76 -5.26
CA ASP A 75 5.50 10.30 -4.11
C ASP A 75 5.81 8.83 -3.78
N MET A 76 5.92 7.97 -4.79
CA MET A 76 6.35 6.57 -4.61
C MET A 76 7.76 6.45 -4.03
N ALA A 77 8.70 7.31 -4.44
CA ALA A 77 10.05 7.29 -3.91
C ALA A 77 10.07 7.73 -2.43
N VAL A 78 9.27 8.72 -2.05
CA VAL A 78 9.11 9.14 -0.64
C VAL A 78 8.49 8.03 0.19
N ALA A 79 7.41 7.40 -0.29
CA ALA A 79 6.77 6.27 0.38
C ALA A 79 7.75 5.11 0.60
N LYS A 80 8.58 4.77 -0.39
CA LYS A 80 9.62 3.73 -0.25
C LYS A 80 10.67 4.08 0.81
N ILE A 81 11.07 5.34 0.92
CA ILE A 81 12.03 5.76 1.96
C ILE A 81 11.40 5.60 3.35
N LEU A 82 10.17 6.09 3.52
CA LEU A 82 9.42 5.93 4.78
C LEU A 82 9.28 4.44 5.15
N CYS A 83 8.83 3.62 4.21
CA CYS A 83 8.61 2.20 4.44
C CYS A 83 9.90 1.43 4.66
N GLY A 84 11.02 1.86 4.08
CA GLY A 84 12.35 1.34 4.40
C GLY A 84 12.71 1.55 5.88
N ARG A 85 12.43 2.75 6.43
CA ARG A 85 12.66 3.06 7.86
C ARG A 85 11.71 2.26 8.75
N LYS A 86 10.43 2.19 8.42
CA LYS A 86 9.47 1.36 9.17
C LYS A 86 9.82 -0.13 9.12
N ALA A 87 10.43 -0.61 8.04
CA ALA A 87 10.92 -1.98 7.95
C ALA A 87 12.12 -2.24 8.87
N GLU A 88 12.95 -1.22 9.15
CA GLU A 88 14.00 -1.30 10.17
C GLU A 88 13.37 -1.37 11.56
N GLU A 89 12.39 -0.52 11.87
CA GLU A 89 11.62 -0.59 13.12
C GLU A 89 10.93 -1.95 13.29
N PHE A 90 10.38 -2.52 12.21
CA PHE A 90 9.81 -3.86 12.21
C PHE A 90 10.87 -4.91 12.55
N ALA A 91 12.03 -4.89 11.89
CA ALA A 91 13.12 -5.83 12.15
C ALA A 91 13.67 -5.71 13.58
N GLU A 92 13.71 -4.50 14.16
CA GLU A 92 14.12 -4.33 15.56
C GLU A 92 13.16 -5.00 16.56
N ASN A 93 11.88 -5.09 16.21
CA ASN A 93 10.83 -5.63 17.08
C ASN A 93 10.42 -7.08 16.74
N ASP A 94 10.81 -7.60 15.58
CA ASP A 94 10.47 -8.94 15.09
C ASP A 94 11.72 -9.65 14.52
N PRO A 95 12.18 -10.77 15.14
CA PRO A 95 13.33 -11.54 14.67
C PRO A 95 13.20 -12.00 13.21
N MET A 96 11.97 -12.21 12.72
CA MET A 96 11.74 -12.63 11.33
C MET A 96 12.17 -11.56 10.34
N GLY A 97 12.02 -10.28 10.68
CA GLY A 97 12.48 -9.15 9.85
C GLY A 97 14.01 -9.00 9.79
N VAL A 98 14.73 -9.56 10.78
CA VAL A 98 16.20 -9.55 10.83
C VAL A 98 16.77 -10.72 10.04
N ASP A 99 16.26 -11.92 10.29
CA ASP A 99 16.89 -13.16 9.83
C ASP A 99 16.42 -13.59 8.42
N GLN A 100 15.28 -13.08 7.95
CA GLN A 100 14.67 -13.48 6.68
C GLN A 100 14.33 -12.27 5.79
N PRO A 101 15.16 -11.99 4.77
CA PRO A 101 14.97 -10.84 3.88
C PRO A 101 13.59 -10.79 3.20
N GLU A 102 12.97 -11.94 2.96
CA GLU A 102 11.66 -12.03 2.28
C GLU A 102 10.55 -11.39 3.12
N TYR A 103 10.66 -11.45 4.45
CA TYR A 103 9.70 -10.84 5.38
C TYR A 103 9.87 -9.32 5.40
N ARG A 104 11.11 -8.84 5.36
CA ARG A 104 11.39 -7.41 5.24
C ARG A 104 10.87 -6.85 3.91
N GLU A 105 11.06 -7.59 2.82
CA GLU A 105 10.52 -7.23 1.50
C GLU A 105 8.98 -7.20 1.53
N ALA A 106 8.34 -8.25 2.05
CA ALA A 106 6.88 -8.30 2.18
C ALA A 106 6.33 -7.11 2.98
N PHE A 107 6.98 -6.75 4.09
CA PHE A 107 6.61 -5.59 4.89
C PHE A 107 6.74 -4.29 4.08
N VAL A 108 7.85 -4.08 3.37
CA VAL A 108 8.09 -2.86 2.58
C VAL A 108 7.07 -2.72 1.45
N ASP A 109 6.79 -3.80 0.73
CA ASP A 109 5.79 -3.82 -0.34
C ASP A 109 4.40 -3.49 0.21
N GLY A 110 4.02 -4.11 1.33
CA GLY A 110 2.77 -3.81 2.02
C GLY A 110 2.68 -2.34 2.42
N CYS A 111 3.70 -1.85 3.11
CA CYS A 111 3.75 -0.45 3.57
C CYS A 111 3.67 0.53 2.41
N THR A 112 4.35 0.25 1.30
CA THR A 112 4.33 1.13 0.14
C THR A 112 2.93 1.19 -0.47
N ASP A 113 2.26 0.04 -0.62
CA ASP A 113 0.88 -0.01 -1.11
C ASP A 113 -0.09 0.75 -0.20
N GLY A 114 0.09 0.68 1.12
CA GLY A 114 -0.73 1.41 2.10
C GLY A 114 -0.43 2.90 2.20
N ALA A 115 0.80 3.32 1.90
CA ALA A 115 1.26 4.70 2.02
C ALA A 115 0.95 5.58 0.79
N LEU A 116 0.38 5.01 -0.28
CA LEU A 116 0.12 5.74 -1.53
C LEU A 116 -1.30 6.33 -1.58
N PRO A 117 -1.45 7.67 -1.64
CA PRO A 117 -2.75 8.31 -1.79
C PRO A 117 -3.33 8.01 -3.18
N GLY A 118 -4.30 7.11 -3.25
CA GLY A 118 -4.99 6.73 -4.49
C GLY A 118 -4.70 5.29 -4.97
N GLY A 119 -3.76 4.60 -4.33
CA GLY A 119 -3.62 3.15 -4.47
C GLY A 119 -4.72 2.46 -3.66
N SER A 120 -5.94 2.36 -4.19
CA SER A 120 -7.08 1.75 -3.48
C SER A 120 -6.99 0.21 -3.44
N GLY A 121 -5.81 -0.35 -3.19
CA GLY A 121 -5.62 -1.79 -3.26
C GLY A 121 -4.28 -2.28 -2.76
N LYS A 122 -4.29 -3.53 -2.33
CA LYS A 122 -3.12 -4.30 -1.94
C LYS A 122 -2.43 -4.87 -3.18
N LEU A 123 -1.82 -3.98 -3.98
CA LEU A 123 -1.33 -4.27 -5.34
C LEU A 123 -0.32 -5.42 -5.38
N SER A 124 0.57 -5.49 -4.41
CA SER A 124 1.66 -6.47 -4.34
C SER A 124 1.29 -7.73 -3.53
N ARG A 125 0.09 -7.77 -2.92
CA ARG A 125 -0.32 -8.87 -2.04
C ARG A 125 -0.27 -10.25 -2.69
N HIS A 126 -0.64 -10.33 -3.97
CA HIS A 126 -0.65 -11.59 -4.73
C HIS A 126 0.71 -12.32 -4.71
N LYS A 127 1.84 -11.59 -4.63
CA LYS A 127 3.19 -12.16 -4.53
C LYS A 127 3.37 -13.04 -3.29
N TYR A 128 2.61 -12.74 -2.24
CA TYR A 128 2.74 -13.37 -0.94
C TYR A 128 1.60 -14.33 -0.62
N GLU A 129 0.55 -14.40 -1.44
CA GLU A 129 -0.57 -15.35 -1.26
C GLU A 129 -0.22 -16.76 -1.75
N GLU A 130 0.64 -16.88 -2.77
CA GLU A 130 0.91 -18.15 -3.47
C GLU A 130 2.16 -18.88 -2.98
N VAL A 131 2.88 -18.34 -2.00
CA VAL A 131 4.04 -19.03 -1.41
C VAL A 131 3.52 -20.18 -0.55
N ALA A 132 3.30 -21.33 -1.19
CA ALA A 132 2.98 -22.59 -0.54
C ALA A 132 4.18 -23.03 0.32
N PRO A 133 3.96 -23.60 1.52
CA PRO A 133 5.04 -24.25 2.25
C PRO A 133 5.60 -25.38 1.37
N SER A 134 6.90 -25.32 1.10
CA SER A 134 7.66 -26.42 0.49
C SER A 134 7.94 -27.51 1.51
#